data_AF-A0A2A2JMZ1-F1
#
_entry.id   AF-A0A2A2JMZ1-F1
#
_cell.length_a   1.000
_cell.length_b   1.000
_cell.length_c   1.000
_cell.angle_alpha   90.00
_cell.angle_beta   90.00
_cell.angle_gamma   90.00
#
_symmetry.space_group_name_H-M   'P 1'
#
loop_
_entity.id
_entity.type
_entity.pdbx_description
1 polymer ?
#
loop_
_entity_poly.entity_id
_entity_poly.type
_entity_poly.pdbx_seq_one_letter_code
_entity_poly.pdbx_strand_id
1 'polypeptide(L)'
;MTNITINGLNLVFSAFYISAFAYYQPKRKYLIGQLAAWAITVKAIYTYVDWQTPEDAPDVMGTIAAGGQIASLAGGIYEIKRAISMGTTEYIPASFQFAIFTLILQWFAFGILHGNKFIAVANLAGLFVNVATIALYPIYPPLTWTVPIFNIPPQEKEKKSE
;
A
#
# COMPACT_ATOMS: atom_id res chain seq x y z
N MET A 1 -15.56 11.10 -12.20
CA MET A 1 -14.40 11.78 -12.83
C MET A 1 -13.19 11.83 -11.89
N THR A 2 -13.35 12.27 -10.63
CA THR A 2 -12.25 12.40 -9.64
C THR A 2 -11.40 11.14 -9.44
N ASN A 3 -12.01 9.95 -9.32
CA ASN A 3 -11.29 8.71 -9.08
C ASN A 3 -10.40 8.29 -10.28
N ILE A 4 -10.88 8.54 -11.50
CA ILE A 4 -10.11 8.28 -12.73
C ILE A 4 -8.91 9.22 -12.80
N THR A 5 -9.09 10.51 -12.47
CA THR A 5 -7.99 11.48 -12.46
C THR A 5 -6.90 11.12 -11.46
N ILE A 6 -7.28 10.74 -10.23
CA ILE A 6 -6.31 10.37 -9.17
C ILE A 6 -5.51 9.12 -9.58
N ASN A 7 -6.19 8.06 -10.02
CA ASN A 7 -5.50 6.84 -10.44
C ASN A 7 -4.69 7.03 -11.73
N GLY A 8 -5.17 7.88 -12.65
CA GLY A 8 -4.41 8.25 -13.85
C GLY A 8 -3.10 8.97 -13.51
N LEU A 9 -3.14 9.92 -12.57
CA LEU A 9 -1.92 10.58 -12.07
C LEU A 9 -0.99 9.58 -11.40
N ASN A 10 -1.52 8.67 -10.57
CA ASN A 10 -0.71 7.62 -9.94
C ASN A 10 0.00 6.75 -10.97
N LEU A 11 -0.68 6.36 -12.06
CA LEU A 11 -0.06 5.59 -13.14
C LEU A 11 1.08 6.35 -13.82
N VAL A 12 0.97 7.67 -14.01
CA VAL A 12 2.05 8.50 -14.56
C VAL A 12 3.27 8.48 -13.62
N PHE A 13 3.07 8.67 -12.32
CA PHE A 13 4.16 8.61 -11.34
C PHE A 13 4.80 7.21 -11.26
N SER A 14 3.99 6.14 -11.26
CA SER A 14 4.48 4.77 -11.28
C SER A 14 5.28 4.47 -12.55
N ALA A 15 4.80 4.91 -13.71
CA ALA A 15 5.51 4.73 -14.99
C ALA A 15 6.84 5.47 -15.00
N PHE A 16 6.88 6.72 -14.50
CA PHE A 16 8.12 7.47 -14.33
C PHE A 16 9.10 6.74 -13.40
N TYR A 17 8.64 6.28 -12.24
CA TYR A 17 9.46 5.56 -11.28
C TYR A 17 10.03 4.25 -11.87
N ILE A 18 9.20 3.44 -12.53
CA ILE A 18 9.62 2.21 -13.20
C ILE A 18 10.64 2.52 -14.31
N SER A 19 10.47 3.61 -15.05
CA SER A 19 11.39 4.01 -16.12
C SER A 19 12.76 4.42 -15.57
N ALA A 20 12.78 5.23 -14.51
CA ALA A 20 14.02 5.57 -13.81
C ALA A 20 14.71 4.32 -13.24
N PHE A 21 13.94 3.44 -12.59
CA PHE A 21 14.45 2.17 -12.08
C PHE A 21 15.01 1.28 -13.19
N ALA A 22 14.33 1.19 -14.34
CA ALA A 22 14.79 0.42 -15.50
C ALA A 22 16.12 0.94 -16.04
N TYR A 23 16.32 2.26 -16.01
CA TYR A 23 17.57 2.88 -16.45
C TYR A 23 18.75 2.46 -15.55
N TYR A 24 18.59 2.57 -14.22
CA TYR A 24 19.66 2.32 -13.26
C TYR A 24 19.86 0.84 -12.86
N GLN A 25 18.87 -0.02 -13.06
CA GLN A 25 18.94 -1.43 -12.67
C GLN A 25 19.95 -2.21 -13.54
N PRO A 26 21.04 -2.77 -12.97
CA PRO A 26 22.02 -3.53 -13.73
C PRO A 26 21.46 -4.85 -14.28
N LYS A 27 20.56 -5.51 -13.54
CA LYS A 27 19.98 -6.82 -13.90
C LYS A 27 18.59 -6.68 -14.53
N ARG A 28 18.50 -5.99 -15.67
CA ARG A 28 17.24 -5.65 -16.36
C ARG A 28 16.33 -6.85 -16.68
N LYS A 29 16.89 -8.05 -16.85
CA LYS A 29 16.13 -9.28 -17.13
C LYS A 29 15.01 -9.58 -16.13
N TYR A 30 15.23 -9.30 -14.83
CA TYR A 30 14.22 -9.54 -13.80
C TYR A 30 13.07 -8.53 -13.92
N LEU A 31 13.40 -7.27 -14.16
CA LEU A 31 12.41 -6.22 -14.37
C LEU A 31 11.58 -6.49 -15.63
N ILE A 32 12.22 -6.85 -16.75
CA ILE A 32 11.52 -7.20 -17.99
C ILE A 32 10.58 -8.38 -17.76
N GLY A 33 11.02 -9.42 -17.04
CA GLY A 33 10.18 -10.56 -16.69
C GLY A 33 8.96 -10.16 -15.84
N GLN A 34 9.15 -9.28 -14.84
CA GLN A 34 8.05 -8.77 -14.02
C GLN A 34 7.06 -7.93 -14.82
N LEU A 35 7.54 -7.05 -15.71
CA LEU A 35 6.68 -6.23 -16.57
C LEU A 35 5.92 -7.07 -17.59
N ALA A 36 6.56 -8.10 -18.17
CA ALA A 36 5.90 -9.04 -19.07
C ALA A 36 4.81 -9.84 -18.34
N ALA A 37 5.12 -10.37 -17.16
CA ALA A 37 4.14 -11.06 -16.32
C ALA A 37 2.96 -10.14 -15.99
N TRP A 38 3.23 -8.89 -15.60
CA TRP A 38 2.20 -7.90 -15.32
C TRP A 38 1.32 -7.59 -16.54
N ALA A 39 1.92 -7.38 -17.72
CA ALA A 39 1.17 -7.13 -18.95
C ALA A 39 0.28 -8.32 -19.33
N ILE A 40 0.77 -9.56 -19.14
CA ILE A 40 -0.02 -10.78 -19.36
C ILE A 40 -1.19 -10.84 -18.36
N THR A 41 -0.95 -10.56 -17.07
CA THR A 41 -1.99 -10.53 -16.04
C THR A 41 -3.07 -9.50 -16.36
N VAL A 42 -2.69 -8.28 -16.72
CA VAL A 42 -3.63 -7.21 -17.09
C VAL A 42 -4.45 -7.63 -18.31
N LYS A 43 -3.81 -8.16 -19.36
CA LYS A 43 -4.52 -8.65 -20.54
C LYS A 43 -5.51 -9.76 -20.19
N ALA A 44 -5.10 -10.72 -19.36
CA ALA A 44 -5.96 -11.82 -18.92
C ALA A 44 -7.17 -11.33 -18.13
N ILE A 45 -6.99 -10.35 -17.24
CA ILE A 45 -8.09 -9.71 -16.50
C ILE A 45 -9.09 -9.07 -17.46
N TYR A 46 -8.63 -8.24 -18.41
CA TYR A 46 -9.52 -7.59 -19.37
C TYR A 46 -10.26 -8.60 -20.23
N THR A 47 -9.56 -9.61 -20.77
CA THR A 47 -10.21 -10.68 -21.54
C THR A 47 -11.25 -11.44 -20.72
N TYR A 48 -10.97 -11.73 -19.45
CA TYR A 48 -11.93 -12.38 -18.56
C TYR A 48 -13.16 -11.51 -18.28
N VAL A 49 -12.98 -10.20 -18.09
CA VAL A 49 -14.07 -9.24 -17.88
C VAL A 49 -14.90 -9.07 -19.14
N ASP A 50 -14.27 -9.00 -20.32
CA ASP A 50 -14.94 -8.87 -21.61
C ASP A 50 -15.81 -10.10 -21.96
N TRP A 51 -15.52 -11.25 -21.35
CA TRP A 51 -16.34 -12.46 -21.47
C TRP A 51 -17.58 -12.46 -20.56
N GLN A 52 -17.69 -11.52 -19.64
CA GLN A 52 -18.86 -11.42 -18.75
C GLN A 52 -20.02 -10.69 -19.44
N THR A 53 -21.22 -10.83 -18.89
CA THR A 53 -22.36 -10.03 -19.32
C THR A 53 -22.11 -8.54 -18.99
N PRO A 54 -22.72 -7.60 -19.74
CA PRO A 54 -22.60 -6.17 -19.42
C PRO A 54 -23.08 -5.81 -18.01
N GLU A 55 -23.98 -6.61 -17.44
CA GLU A 55 -24.54 -6.46 -16.10
C GLU A 55 -23.55 -6.92 -15.02
N ASP A 56 -22.81 -8.01 -15.25
CA ASP A 56 -21.87 -8.59 -14.29
C ASP A 56 -20.45 -7.99 -14.38
N ALA A 57 -20.04 -7.51 -15.57
CA ALA A 57 -18.69 -7.03 -15.83
C ALA A 57 -18.19 -5.95 -14.83
N PRO A 58 -18.99 -4.96 -14.40
CA PRO A 58 -18.58 -3.97 -13.40
C PRO A 58 -18.28 -4.60 -12.03
N ASP A 59 -19.09 -5.56 -11.60
CA ASP A 59 -18.95 -6.23 -10.29
C ASP A 59 -17.74 -7.17 -10.28
N VAL A 60 -17.47 -7.85 -11.41
CA VAL A 60 -16.26 -8.66 -11.59
C VAL A 60 -15.01 -7.78 -11.57
N MET A 61 -14.99 -6.69 -12.32
CA MET A 61 -13.86 -5.75 -12.33
C MET A 61 -13.64 -5.13 -10.93
N GLY A 62 -14.72 -4.74 -10.25
CA GLY A 62 -14.66 -4.20 -8.89
C GLY A 62 -14.08 -5.20 -7.89
N THR A 63 -14.46 -6.48 -7.99
CA THR A 63 -13.93 -7.56 -7.16
C THR A 63 -12.43 -7.75 -7.36
N ILE A 64 -11.99 -7.80 -8.63
CA ILE A 64 -10.56 -7.95 -8.98
C ILE A 64 -9.77 -6.74 -8.48
N ALA A 65 -10.27 -5.52 -8.65
CA ALA A 65 -9.62 -4.31 -8.19
C ALA A 65 -9.47 -4.29 -6.65
N ALA A 66 -10.54 -4.63 -5.92
CA ALA A 66 -10.50 -4.72 -4.46
C ALA A 66 -9.52 -5.82 -3.99
N GLY A 67 -9.58 -7.01 -4.61
CA GLY A 67 -8.67 -8.11 -4.30
C GLY A 67 -7.20 -7.76 -4.57
N GLY A 68 -6.91 -7.10 -5.69
CA GLY A 68 -5.57 -6.61 -6.01
C GLY A 68 -5.06 -5.58 -5.00
N GLN A 69 -5.92 -4.65 -4.59
CA GLN A 69 -5.58 -3.67 -3.56
C GLN A 69 -5.30 -4.35 -2.21
N ILE A 70 -6.11 -5.32 -1.80
CA ILE A 70 -5.88 -6.09 -0.57
C ILE A 70 -4.57 -6.89 -0.65
N ALA A 71 -4.31 -7.56 -1.78
CA ALA A 71 -3.06 -8.30 -1.99
C ALA A 71 -1.82 -7.40 -1.88
N SER A 72 -1.92 -6.14 -2.31
CA SER A 72 -0.84 -5.16 -2.20
C SER A 72 -0.44 -4.83 -0.75
N LEU A 73 -1.33 -5.08 0.22
CA LEU A 73 -1.05 -4.87 1.65
C LEU A 73 0.02 -5.83 2.21
N ALA A 74 0.39 -6.89 1.46
CA ALA A 74 1.46 -7.79 1.85
C ALA A 74 2.78 -7.07 2.17
N GLY A 75 3.07 -5.96 1.48
CA GLY A 75 4.23 -5.11 1.78
C GLY A 75 4.14 -4.47 3.17
N GLY A 76 2.97 -3.96 3.55
CA GLY A 76 2.74 -3.41 4.89
C GLY A 76 2.86 -4.47 6.00
N ILE A 77 2.34 -5.68 5.75
CA ILE A 77 2.49 -6.81 6.67
C ILE A 77 3.97 -7.20 6.84
N TYR A 78 4.75 -7.17 5.76
CA TYR A 78 6.19 -7.41 5.81
C TYR A 78 6.91 -6.35 6.67
N GLU A 79 6.56 -5.06 6.55
CA GLU A 79 7.14 -4.01 7.37
C GLU A 79 6.77 -4.16 8.86
N ILE A 80 5.54 -4.56 9.19
CA ILE A 80 5.13 -4.91 10.57
C ILE A 80 6.03 -6.03 11.11
N LYS A 81 6.17 -7.12 10.35
CA LYS A 81 7.02 -8.26 10.74
C LYS A 81 8.47 -7.82 10.94
N ARG A 82 8.98 -6.96 10.05
CA ARG A 82 10.34 -6.43 10.12
C ARG A 82 10.54 -5.57 11.36
N ALA A 83 9.61 -4.66 11.67
CA ALA A 83 9.69 -3.82 12.86
C ALA A 83 9.71 -4.65 14.16
N ILE A 84 8.84 -5.67 14.25
CA ILE A 84 8.83 -6.62 15.38
C ILE A 84 10.17 -7.36 15.48
N SER A 85 10.68 -7.88 14.36
CA SER A 85 11.94 -8.63 14.34
C SER A 85 13.16 -7.77 14.68
N MET A 86 13.15 -6.48 14.31
CA MET A 86 14.26 -5.55 14.57
C MET A 86 14.10 -4.81 15.90
N GLY A 87 12.94 -4.93 16.56
CA GLY A 87 12.65 -4.21 17.81
C GLY A 87 12.49 -2.70 17.65
N THR A 88 12.34 -2.19 16.41
CA THR A 88 12.26 -0.75 16.14
C THR A 88 11.44 -0.43 14.90
N THR A 89 10.77 0.72 14.91
CA THR A 89 10.03 1.30 13.79
C THR A 89 10.82 2.33 12.98
N GLU A 90 12.16 2.38 13.15
CA GLU A 90 13.06 3.34 12.48
C GLU A 90 12.81 3.50 10.97
N TYR A 91 12.49 2.40 10.27
CA TYR A 91 12.28 2.37 8.82
C TYR A 91 10.83 2.68 8.37
N ILE A 92 9.93 2.97 9.31
CA ILE A 92 8.51 3.24 9.06
C ILE A 92 8.21 4.69 9.48
N PRO A 93 8.33 5.68 8.59
CA PRO A 93 8.13 7.08 8.94
C PRO A 93 6.70 7.35 9.42
N ALA A 94 6.56 7.84 10.66
CA ALA A 94 5.26 8.05 11.30
C ALA A 94 4.39 9.10 10.58
N SER A 95 4.97 10.22 10.14
CA SER A 95 4.21 11.23 9.39
C SER A 95 3.56 10.64 8.12
N PHE A 96 4.26 9.72 7.45
CA PHE A 96 3.71 9.03 6.29
C PHE A 96 2.57 8.10 6.68
N GLN A 97 2.71 7.31 7.76
CA GLN A 97 1.64 6.43 8.23
C GLN A 97 0.38 7.19 8.67
N PHE A 98 0.51 8.36 9.29
CA PHE A 98 -0.63 9.20 9.64
C PHE A 98 -1.32 9.80 8.41
N ALA A 99 -0.55 10.25 7.41
CA ALA A 99 -1.12 10.72 6.15
C ALA A 99 -1.88 9.60 5.43
N ILE A 100 -1.31 8.38 5.40
CA ILE A 100 -1.97 7.20 4.85
C ILE A 100 -3.24 6.86 5.65
N PHE A 101 -3.21 6.91 6.98
CA PHE A 101 -4.39 6.69 7.84
C PHE A 101 -5.56 7.61 7.44
N THR A 102 -5.30 8.91 7.32
CA THR A 102 -6.34 9.88 6.93
C THR A 102 -6.83 9.61 5.51
N LEU A 103 -5.93 9.31 4.58
CA LEU A 103 -6.27 9.01 3.19
C LEU A 103 -7.17 7.78 3.07
N ILE A 104 -6.81 6.66 3.70
CA ILE A 104 -7.59 5.42 3.64
C ILE A 104 -8.92 5.55 4.40
N LEU A 105 -8.95 6.32 5.50
CA LEU A 105 -10.19 6.61 6.22
C LEU A 105 -11.16 7.41 5.34
N GLN A 106 -10.64 8.40 4.61
CA GLN A 106 -11.43 9.18 3.64
C GLN A 106 -11.97 8.28 2.53
N TRP A 107 -11.16 7.38 1.97
CA TRP A 107 -11.60 6.45 0.92
C TRP A 107 -12.60 5.42 1.42
N PHE A 108 -12.45 4.93 2.65
CA PHE A 108 -13.43 4.06 3.29
C PHE A 108 -14.79 4.77 3.43
N ALA A 109 -14.79 6.00 3.97
CA ALA A 109 -16.00 6.81 4.07
C ALA A 109 -16.61 7.10 2.70
N PHE A 110 -15.79 7.44 1.70
CA PHE A 110 -16.23 7.62 0.31
C PHE A 110 -16.93 6.38 -0.23
N GLY A 111 -16.36 5.19 -0.01
CA GLY A 111 -16.94 3.91 -0.42
C GLY A 111 -18.31 3.65 0.20
N ILE A 112 -18.47 3.92 1.50
CA ILE A 112 -19.77 3.78 2.18
C ILE A 112 -20.79 4.78 1.63
N LEU A 113 -20.42 6.06 1.56
CA LEU A 113 -21.35 7.14 1.17
C LEU A 113 -21.84 7.00 -0.28
N HIS A 114 -21.04 6.42 -1.16
CA HIS A 114 -21.40 6.20 -2.57
C HIS A 114 -21.92 4.78 -2.84
N GLY A 115 -22.11 3.95 -1.79
CA GLY A 115 -22.57 2.56 -1.95
C GLY A 115 -21.60 1.65 -2.70
N ASN A 116 -20.32 2.03 -2.81
CA ASN A 116 -19.30 1.25 -3.49
C ASN A 116 -18.64 0.26 -2.52
N LYS A 117 -19.22 -0.94 -2.45
CA LYS A 117 -18.75 -2.04 -1.60
C LYS A 117 -17.27 -2.40 -1.81
N PHE A 118 -16.78 -2.32 -3.05
CA PHE A 118 -15.40 -2.70 -3.40
C PHE A 118 -14.38 -1.73 -2.81
N ILE A 119 -14.62 -0.42 -2.96
CA ILE A 119 -13.77 0.61 -2.35
C ILE A 119 -13.81 0.51 -0.82
N ALA A 120 -15.00 0.34 -0.24
CA ALA A 120 -15.16 0.24 1.20
C ALA A 120 -14.39 -0.95 1.79
N VAL A 121 -14.57 -2.16 1.23
CA VAL A 121 -13.92 -3.37 1.74
C VAL A 121 -12.40 -3.29 1.62
N ALA A 122 -11.87 -2.82 0.47
CA ALA A 122 -10.44 -2.74 0.27
C ALA A 122 -9.76 -1.72 1.21
N ASN A 123 -10.39 -0.57 1.44
CA ASN A 123 -9.86 0.45 2.35
C ASN A 123 -10.02 0.07 3.83
N LEU A 124 -11.05 -0.70 4.18
CA LEU A 124 -11.18 -1.28 5.52
C LEU A 124 -10.04 -2.25 5.83
N ALA A 125 -9.67 -3.11 4.88
CA ALA A 125 -8.49 -3.97 5.02
C ALA A 125 -7.20 -3.15 5.19
N GLY A 126 -7.04 -2.08 4.40
CA GLY A 126 -5.93 -1.15 4.54
C GLY A 126 -5.87 -0.47 5.91
N LEU A 127 -7.02 -0.06 6.45
CA LEU A 127 -7.16 0.53 7.79
C LEU A 127 -6.64 -0.42 8.87
N PHE A 128 -6.98 -1.71 8.82
CA PHE A 128 -6.48 -2.68 9.79
C PHE A 128 -4.95 -2.77 9.78
N VAL A 129 -4.33 -2.86 8.59
CA VAL A 129 -2.88 -2.95 8.46
C VAL A 129 -2.20 -1.65 8.94
N ASN A 130 -2.74 -0.49 8.58
CA ASN A 130 -2.17 0.80 8.96
C ASN A 130 -2.33 1.08 10.46
N VAL A 131 -3.49 0.77 11.06
CA VAL A 131 -3.69 0.87 12.52
C VAL A 131 -2.74 -0.07 13.26
N ALA A 132 -2.59 -1.32 12.80
CA ALA A 132 -1.61 -2.24 13.36
C ALA A 132 -0.18 -1.70 13.27
N THR A 133 0.17 -1.06 12.15
CA THR A 133 1.48 -0.42 11.96
C THR A 133 1.70 0.75 12.94
N ILE A 134 0.72 1.64 13.08
CA ILE A 134 0.78 2.78 14.00
C ILE A 134 0.88 2.32 15.46
N ALA A 135 0.19 1.23 15.81
CA ALA A 135 0.25 0.65 17.16
C ALA A 135 1.66 0.14 17.53
N LEU A 136 2.55 -0.09 16.56
CA LEU A 136 3.94 -0.46 16.84
C LEU A 136 4.79 0.69 17.37
N TYR A 137 4.44 1.95 17.11
CA TYR A 137 5.27 3.09 17.55
C TYR A 137 5.53 3.14 19.06
N PRO A 138 4.53 2.97 19.95
CA PRO A 138 4.80 2.90 21.38
C PRO A 138 5.48 1.59 21.83
N ILE A 139 5.30 0.49 21.09
CA ILE A 139 5.83 -0.85 21.46
C ILE A 139 7.30 -0.98 21.04
N TYR A 140 7.62 -0.48 19.85
CA TYR A 140 8.93 -0.50 19.23
C TYR A 140 9.31 0.90 18.74
N PRO A 141 9.62 1.85 19.65
CA PRO A 141 9.93 3.21 19.25
C PRO A 141 11.11 3.30 18.25
N PRO A 142 11.16 4.36 17.43
CA PRO A 142 12.31 4.63 16.56
C PRO A 142 13.60 4.86 17.36
N LEU A 143 14.75 4.81 16.68
CA LEU A 143 16.07 4.97 17.30
C LEU A 143 16.58 6.40 17.21
N THR A 144 16.19 7.17 16.18
CA THR A 144 16.81 8.47 15.89
C THR A 144 15.86 9.67 15.88
N TRP A 145 14.55 9.46 15.91
CA TRP A 145 13.55 10.52 15.77
C TRP A 145 12.38 10.36 16.73
N THR A 146 11.70 11.46 17.06
CA THR A 146 10.51 11.43 17.92
C THR A 146 9.27 11.18 17.09
N VAL A 147 8.39 10.28 17.54
CA VAL A 147 7.12 10.01 16.86
C VAL A 147 6.23 11.27 16.93
N PRO A 148 5.89 11.90 15.80
CA PRO A 148 5.02 13.06 15.78
C PRO A 148 3.61 12.68 16.28
N ILE A 149 2.83 13.68 16.72
CA ILE A 149 1.49 13.51 17.34
C ILE A 149 1.54 12.85 18.73
N PHE A 150 2.14 11.67 18.85
CA PHE A 150 2.24 10.94 20.12
C PHE A 150 3.40 11.39 21.01
N ASN A 151 4.36 12.15 20.45
CA ASN A 151 5.55 12.65 21.15
C ASN A 151 6.35 11.55 21.86
N ILE A 152 6.42 10.36 21.23
CA ILE A 152 7.18 9.22 21.76
C ILE A 152 8.65 9.45 21.43
N PRO A 153 9.55 9.57 22.43
CA PRO A 153 10.97 9.82 22.20
C PRO A 153 11.65 8.60 21.57
N PRO A 154 12.83 8.78 20.96
CA PRO A 154 13.63 7.67 20.50
C PRO A 154 13.99 6.71 21.63
N GLN A 155 14.15 5.42 21.32
CA GLN A 155 14.65 4.44 22.30
C GLN A 155 16.02 4.86 22.82
N GLU A 156 16.18 4.88 24.14
CA GLU A 156 17.51 5.02 24.73
C GLU A 156 18.33 3.79 24.35
N LYS A 157 19.47 3.99 23.67
CA LYS A 157 20.43 2.89 23.49
C LYS A 157 20.82 2.42 24.89
N GLU A 158 20.46 1.19 25.27
CA GLU A 158 21.14 0.53 26.37
C GLU A 158 22.64 0.61 26.06
N LYS A 159 23.36 1.42 26.83
CA LYS A 159 24.82 1.41 26.82
C LYS A 159 25.20 -0.01 27.19
N LYS A 160 25.60 -0.83 26.23
CA LYS A 160 26.28 -2.09 26.52
C LYS A 160 27.41 -1.75 27.46
N SER A 161 27.30 -2.17 28.72
CA SER A 161 28.37 -2.08 29.70
C SER A 161 29.53 -2.92 29.16
N GLU A 162 30.57 -2.26 28.67
CA GLU A 162 31.89 -2.86 28.42
C GLU A 162 32.55 -3.25 29.75
#